data_AF-A0A7X3UI47-F1
#
_entry.id   AF-A0A7X3UI47-F1
#
_cell.length_a   1.000
_cell.length_b   1.000
_cell.length_c   1.000
_cell.angle_alpha   90.00
_cell.angle_beta   90.00
_cell.angle_gamma   90.00
#
_symmetry.space_group_name_H-M   'P 1'
#
loop_
_entity.id
_entity.type
_entity.pdbx_description
1 polymer ?
#
loop_
_entity_poly.entity_id
_entity_poly.type
_entity_poly.pdbx_seq_one_letter_code
_entity_poly.pdbx_strand_id
1 'polypeptide(L)' 'MSIGFWEVAFLIILLLGIVIVSRLVERFRTKRICPECGLAIQTHLPTCPSCHFNFPIKGKDR' A
#
# COMPACT_ATOMS: atom_id res chain seq x y z
N MET A 1 -12.11 39.19 5.47
CA MET A 1 -11.82 38.20 4.42
C MET A 1 -12.55 36.93 4.82
N SER A 2 -13.77 36.76 4.35
CA SER A 2 -14.64 35.65 4.77
C SER A 2 -14.30 34.44 3.92
N ILE A 3 -13.94 33.33 4.57
CA ILE A 3 -13.78 32.05 3.89
C ILE A 3 -15.13 31.72 3.25
N GLY A 4 -15.17 31.74 1.91
CA GLY A 4 -16.39 31.43 1.17
C GLY A 4 -16.78 29.96 1.37
N PHE A 5 -18.08 29.67 1.39
CA PHE A 5 -18.61 28.30 1.47
C PHE A 5 -17.93 27.34 0.47
N TRP A 6 -17.58 27.87 -0.71
CA TRP A 6 -16.85 27.14 -1.75
C TRP A 6 -15.44 26.70 -1.35
N GLU A 7 -14.69 27.53 -0.62
CA GLU A 7 -13.35 27.19 -0.14
C GLU A 7 -13.41 26.02 0.85
N VAL A 8 -14.42 26.05 1.73
CA VAL A 8 -14.65 24.98 2.72
C VAL A 8 -15.04 23.68 2.02
N ALA A 9 -15.97 23.76 1.05
CA ALA A 9 -16.39 22.59 0.27
C ALA A 9 -15.21 21.97 -0.50
N PHE A 10 -14.36 22.80 -1.11
CA PHE A 10 -13.18 22.33 -1.84
C PHE A 10 -12.17 21.65 -0.92
N LEU A 11 -11.89 22.23 0.25
CA LEU A 11 -11.01 21.62 1.25
C LEU A 11 -11.54 20.27 1.74
N ILE A 12 -12.85 20.15 2.00
CA ILE A 12 -13.45 18.88 2.42
C ILE A 12 -13.32 17.83 1.32
N ILE A 13 -13.61 18.18 0.06
CA ILE A 13 -13.48 17.25 -1.08
C ILE A 13 -12.03 16.80 -1.26
N LEU A 14 -11.07 17.73 -1.15
CA LEU A 14 -9.64 17.44 -1.21
C LEU A 14 -9.23 16.44 -0.11
N LEU A 15 -9.63 16.67 1.13
CA LEU A 15 -9.33 15.80 2.26
C LEU A 15 -9.94 14.39 2.07
N LEU A 16 -11.20 14.31 1.66
CA LEU A 16 -11.86 13.04 1.37
C LEU A 16 -11.15 12.28 0.24
N GLY A 17 -10.76 12.97 -0.83
CA GLY A 17 -10.01 12.39 -1.95
C GLY A 17 -8.68 11.80 -1.50
N ILE A 18 -7.91 12.52 -0.68
CA ILE A 18 -6.64 12.04 -0.11
C ILE A 18 -6.88 10.78 0.73
N VAL A 19 -7.87 10.78 1.63
CA VAL A 19 -8.18 9.62 2.48
C VAL A 19 -8.56 8.39 1.64
N ILE A 20 -9.38 8.57 0.60
CA ILE A 20 -9.78 7.48 -0.31
C ILE A 20 -8.55 6.90 -1.02
N VAL A 21 -7.68 7.75 -1.56
CA VAL A 21 -6.47 7.31 -2.27
C VAL A 21 -5.50 6.61 -1.32
N SER A 22 -5.30 7.12 -0.10
CA SER A 22 -4.46 6.48 0.91
C SER A 22 -4.95 5.06 1.24
N ARG A 23 -6.26 4.91 1.50
CA ARG A 23 -6.87 3.59 1.77
C ARG A 23 -6.75 2.64 0.58
N LEU A 24 -6.84 3.17 -0.64
CA LEU A 24 -6.67 2.38 -1.85
C LEU A 24 -5.21 1.91 -2.00
N VAL A 25 -4.24 2.81 -1.80
CA VAL A 25 -2.80 2.48 -1.86
C VAL A 25 -2.40 1.41 -0.84
N GLU A 26 -2.96 1.44 0.37
CA GLU A 26 -2.75 0.39 1.37
C GLU A 26 -3.20 -0.98 0.87
N ARG A 27 -4.30 -1.06 0.12
CA ARG A 27 -4.77 -2.32 -0.50
C ARG A 27 -3.86 -2.79 -1.64
N PHE A 28 -3.16 -1.89 -2.32
CA PHE A 28 -2.33 -2.21 -3.50
C PHE A 28 -0.84 -2.43 -3.19
N ARG A 29 -0.31 -1.88 -2.09
CA ARG A 29 0.94 -2.38 -1.50
C ARG A 29 0.60 -3.71 -0.86
N THR A 30 0.86 -4.88 -1.42
CA THR A 30 2.21 -5.34 -1.65
C THR A 30 2.12 -6.75 -2.24
N LYS A 31 2.21 -6.88 -3.56
CA LYS A 31 2.35 -8.20 -4.20
C LYS A 31 3.77 -8.33 -4.74
N ARG A 32 4.57 -9.19 -4.15
CA ARG A 32 5.85 -9.63 -4.73
C ARG A 32 5.62 -10.93 -5.49
N ILE A 33 6.29 -11.08 -6.61
CA ILE A 33 6.29 -12.34 -7.34
C ILE A 33 7.42 -13.20 -6.77
N CYS A 34 7.11 -14.43 -6.41
CA CYS A 34 8.12 -15.39 -5.99
C CYS A 34 9.04 -15.73 -7.18
N PRO A 35 10.38 -15.60 -7.05
CA PRO A 35 11.30 -15.84 -8.16
C PRO A 35 11.38 -17.32 -8.56
N GLU A 36 11.11 -18.24 -7.62
CA GLU A 36 11.22 -19.69 -7.87
C GLU A 36 9.98 -20.26 -8.58
N CYS A 37 8.78 -19.88 -8.13
CA CYS A 37 7.53 -20.48 -8.62
C CYS A 37 6.64 -19.51 -9.40
N GLY A 38 6.98 -18.22 -9.47
CA GLY A 38 6.18 -17.20 -10.16
C GLY A 38 4.87 -16.81 -9.45
N LEU A 39 4.60 -17.34 -8.25
CA LEU A 39 3.38 -17.01 -7.50
C LEU A 39 3.40 -15.56 -7.01
N ALA A 40 2.31 -14.81 -7.26
CA ALA A 40 2.10 -13.50 -6.68
C ALA A 40 1.73 -13.64 -5.18
N ILE A 41 2.71 -13.42 -4.31
CA ILE A 41 2.55 -13.48 -2.86
C ILE A 41 2.48 -12.07 -2.25
N GLN A 42 1.91 -11.97 -1.06
CA GLN A 42 1.97 -10.72 -0.32
C GLN A 42 3.38 -10.49 0.23
N THR A 43 3.92 -9.27 0.12
CA THR A 43 5.32 -8.94 0.51
C THR A 43 5.65 -9.24 1.97
N HIS A 44 4.65 -9.34 2.85
CA HIS A 44 4.86 -9.62 4.27
C HIS A 44 5.08 -11.10 4.58
N LEU A 45 4.93 -12.02 3.61
CA LEU A 45 5.22 -13.43 3.85
C LEU A 45 6.74 -13.65 3.84
N PRO A 46 7.33 -14.19 4.93
CA PRO A 46 8.75 -14.55 4.97
C PRO A 46 9.04 -15.75 4.05
N THR A 47 8.03 -16.57 3.77
CA THR A 47 8.19 -17.81 3.01
C THR A 47 7.07 -17.95 1.99
N CYS A 48 7.39 -18.42 0.78
CA CYS A 48 6.40 -18.70 -0.24
C CYS A 48 5.58 -19.94 0.16
N PRO A 49 4.24 -19.89 0.19
CA PRO A 49 3.41 -21.05 0.56
C PRO A 49 3.39 -22.16 -0.49
N SER A 50 3.85 -21.89 -1.72
CA SER A 50 3.83 -22.87 -2.81
C SER A 50 5.13 -23.66 -2.89
N CYS A 51 6.28 -22.98 -2.98
CA CYS A 51 7.60 -23.62 -3.11
C CYS A 51 8.41 -23.63 -1.81
N HIS A 52 7.87 -23.12 -0.70
CA HIS A 52 8.58 -22.97 0.58
C HIS A 52 9.89 -22.15 0.50
N PHE A 53 10.04 -21.35 -0.56
CA PHE A 53 11.21 -20.48 -0.72
C PHE A 53 11.21 -19.42 0.37
N ASN A 54 12.31 -19.36 1.13
CA ASN A 54 12.50 -18.37 2.18
C ASN A 54 13.00 -17.06 1.56
N PHE A 55 12.17 -16.02 1.59
CA PHE A 55 12.58 -14.73 1.08
C PHE A 55 13.63 -14.15 2.03
N PRO A 56 14.75 -13.62 1.51
CA PRO A 56 15.66 -12.86 2.35
C PRO A 56 14.89 -11.65 2.87
N ILE A 57 14.45 -11.74 4.13
CA ILE A 57 13.98 -10.59 4.88
C ILE A 57 15.11 -9.59 4.84
N LYS A 58 14.97 -8.53 4.04
CA LYS A 58 15.78 -7.32 4.19
C LYS A 58 15.33 -6.66 5.49
N GLY A 59 15.67 -7.31 6.60
CA GLY A 59 15.74 -6.70 7.90
C GLY A 59 16.69 -5.53 7.76
N LYS A 60 16.18 -4.37 8.13
CA LYS A 60 16.93 -3.16 8.34
C LYS A 60 18.02 -3.46 9.38
N ASP A 61 19.19 -3.85 8.92
CA ASP A 61 20.40 -3.83 9.74
C ASP A 61 20.74 -2.36 9.99
N ARG A 62 20.73 -1.98 11.27
CA ARG A 62 21.21 -0.73 11.86
C ARG A 62 20.23 0.43 12.02
#